data_AF-A0A0Q8Q6J0-F1
#
_entry.id   AF-A0A0Q8Q6J0-F1
#
_cell.length_a   1.000
_cell.length_b   1.000
_cell.length_c   1.000
_cell.angle_alpha   90.00
_cell.angle_beta   90.00
_cell.angle_gamma   90.00
#
_symmetry.space_group_name_H-M   'P 1'
#
loop_
_entity.id
_entity.type
_entity.pdbx_description
1 polymer ?
#
loop_
_entity_poly.entity_id
_entity_poly.type
_entity_poly.pdbx_seq_one_letter_code
_entity_poly.pdbx_strand_id
1 'polypeptide(L)'
;MVRNALRVAKRSSTKGAGALLVLGIALAATGCGSEEEPARDEVSADSDPLAKDCALLVGEDGLVDQALAHADGTDAIAVAEREATQQGLFQVVSEGAPELSDPAGQLVDFLDDVTTYVSSEDLMAEVRDAADEIDRTCGVPQG
;
A
#
# COMPACT_ATOMS: atom_id res chain seq x y z
N MET A 1 -2.35 -46.08 19.32
CA MET A 1 -2.34 -46.54 17.91
C MET A 1 -2.60 -45.32 17.03
N VAL A 2 -1.59 -44.48 16.77
CA VAL A 2 -0.74 -44.34 15.56
C VAL A 2 -1.51 -44.16 14.22
N ARG A 3 -1.12 -43.08 13.50
CA ARG A 3 -1.27 -42.70 12.06
C ARG A 3 -2.28 -41.56 11.84
N ASN A 4 -1.89 -40.28 11.73
CA ASN A 4 -0.95 -39.61 10.82
C ASN A 4 -1.31 -39.82 9.33
N ALA A 5 -1.84 -38.77 8.68
CA ALA A 5 -2.00 -38.68 7.23
C ALA A 5 -2.18 -37.22 6.77
N LEU A 6 -1.06 -36.48 6.73
CA LEU A 6 -0.88 -35.35 5.81
C LEU A 6 -1.11 -35.85 4.37
N ARG A 7 -1.93 -35.15 3.57
CA ARG A 7 -1.89 -35.26 2.11
C ARG A 7 -1.43 -33.95 1.51
N VAL A 8 -0.16 -33.99 1.10
CA VAL A 8 0.52 -33.07 0.19
C VAL A 8 -0.14 -33.15 -1.18
N ALA A 9 -0.71 -32.04 -1.67
CA ALA A 9 -1.10 -31.91 -3.07
C ALA A 9 0.11 -31.43 -3.88
N LYS A 10 0.83 -32.39 -4.47
CA LYS A 10 1.85 -32.16 -5.48
C LYS A 10 1.18 -32.26 -6.85
N ARG A 11 1.03 -31.15 -7.58
CA ARG A 11 0.85 -31.19 -9.04
C ARG A 11 1.92 -30.38 -9.73
N SER A 12 2.75 -31.17 -10.39
CA SER A 12 3.89 -30.80 -11.21
C SER A 12 3.42 -30.22 -12.54
N SER A 13 3.97 -29.06 -12.87
CA SER A 13 4.62 -28.70 -14.14
C SER A 13 4.09 -29.40 -15.41
N THR A 14 3.38 -28.63 -16.24
CA THR A 14 3.22 -28.92 -17.67
C THR A 14 3.85 -27.79 -18.48
N LYS A 15 4.86 -28.15 -19.27
CA LYS A 15 5.45 -27.36 -20.35
C LYS A 15 4.36 -27.07 -21.39
N GLY A 16 4.05 -25.79 -21.61
CA GLY A 16 3.30 -25.31 -22.76
C GLY A 16 4.21 -24.43 -23.61
N ALA A 17 4.71 -24.99 -24.71
CA ALA A 17 5.37 -24.23 -25.76
C ALA A 17 4.34 -23.46 -26.58
N GLY A 18 4.77 -22.29 -27.10
CA GLY A 18 4.19 -21.68 -28.28
C GLY A 18 3.09 -20.66 -28.01
N ALA A 19 3.40 -19.38 -28.22
CA ALA A 19 3.08 -18.70 -29.47
C ALA A 19 3.50 -17.23 -29.33
N LEU A 20 4.45 -16.80 -30.17
CA LEU A 20 4.59 -15.40 -30.53
C LEU A 20 3.22 -14.90 -31.00
N LEU A 21 2.61 -13.96 -30.29
CA LEU A 21 1.66 -13.03 -30.87
C LEU A 21 2.40 -11.70 -31.01
N VAL A 22 3.06 -11.58 -32.16
CA VAL A 22 3.37 -10.30 -32.79
C VAL A 22 2.03 -9.59 -32.97
N LEU A 23 1.68 -8.69 -32.05
CA LEU A 23 0.53 -7.83 -32.23
C LEU A 23 0.92 -6.76 -33.24
N GLY A 24 0.55 -7.03 -34.49
CA GLY A 24 0.82 -6.18 -35.64
C GLY A 24 0.29 -4.78 -35.41
N ILE A 25 1.22 -3.83 -35.46
CA ILE A 25 0.93 -2.42 -35.70
C ILE A 25 0.36 -2.33 -37.11
N ALA A 26 -0.94 -2.08 -37.21
CA ALA A 26 -1.61 -1.69 -38.44
C ALA A 26 -2.43 -0.44 -38.15
N LEU A 27 -1.75 0.71 -38.01
CA LEU A 27 -2.40 2.01 -38.18
C LEU A 27 -2.11 2.50 -39.59
N ALA A 28 -3.14 2.41 -40.43
CA ALA A 28 -3.16 3.02 -41.75
C ALA A 28 -3.14 4.55 -41.58
N ALA A 29 -1.96 5.14 -41.79
CA ALA A 29 -1.79 6.58 -41.96
C ALA A 29 -1.89 6.91 -43.46
N THR A 30 -3.07 7.33 -43.90
CA THR A 30 -3.19 8.21 -45.07
C THR A 30 -3.64 9.58 -44.57
N GLY A 31 -2.67 10.45 -44.34
CA GLY A 31 -2.90 11.83 -43.91
C GLY A 31 -1.61 12.61 -44.06
N CYS A 32 -1.53 13.38 -45.14
CA CYS A 32 -0.47 14.31 -45.48
C CYS A 32 -0.42 15.45 -44.45
N GLY A 33 0.78 15.82 -43.98
CA GLY A 33 0.99 17.15 -43.40
C GLY A 33 1.91 17.19 -42.19
N SER A 34 3.06 17.82 -42.42
CA SER A 34 3.88 18.56 -41.46
C SER A 34 4.66 17.78 -40.39
N GLU A 35 5.98 17.95 -40.50
CA GLU A 35 6.97 17.77 -39.45
C GLU A 35 6.49 18.38 -38.13
N GLU A 36 6.30 17.56 -37.11
CA GLU A 36 6.20 18.04 -35.72
C GLU A 36 6.86 16.98 -34.83
N GLU A 37 7.79 17.41 -34.00
CA GLU A 37 8.53 16.58 -33.05
C GLU A 37 7.55 15.74 -32.20
N PRO A 38 7.89 14.51 -31.80
CA PRO A 38 7.14 13.86 -30.74
C PRO A 38 7.29 14.72 -29.49
N ALA A 39 6.23 15.47 -29.18
CA ALA A 39 6.03 16.13 -27.92
C ALA A 39 6.37 15.10 -26.83
N ARG A 40 7.45 15.38 -26.11
CA ARG A 40 7.84 14.61 -24.95
C ARG A 40 6.62 14.60 -24.04
N ASP A 41 6.05 13.43 -23.82
CA ASP A 41 5.06 13.20 -22.77
C ASP A 41 5.58 13.91 -21.52
N GLU A 42 4.83 14.94 -21.14
CA GLU A 42 5.19 15.81 -20.05
C GLU A 42 5.16 14.94 -18.79
N VAL A 43 6.33 14.75 -18.18
CA VAL A 43 6.47 14.14 -16.85
C VAL A 43 5.55 14.95 -15.94
N SER A 44 4.36 14.40 -15.68
CA SER A 44 3.35 15.05 -14.87
C SER A 44 3.94 15.24 -13.49
N ALA A 45 3.97 16.51 -13.08
CA ALA A 45 4.60 17.09 -11.90
C ALA A 45 4.91 16.10 -10.77
N ASP A 46 6.18 16.09 -10.35
CA ASP A 46 6.62 15.77 -8.99
C ASP A 46 5.61 16.35 -8.00
N SER A 47 4.61 15.54 -7.68
CA SER A 47 3.68 15.81 -6.60
C SER A 47 4.55 15.58 -5.37
N ASP A 48 4.66 16.61 -4.53
CA ASP A 48 5.43 16.53 -3.30
C ASP A 48 5.10 15.18 -2.61
N PRO A 49 6.09 14.27 -2.48
CA PRO A 49 5.85 12.93 -1.95
C PRO A 49 5.17 13.00 -0.58
N LEU A 50 5.50 14.01 0.22
CA LEU A 50 4.86 14.25 1.51
C LEU A 50 3.37 14.59 1.35
N ALA A 51 3.00 15.47 0.42
CA ALA A 51 1.60 15.82 0.19
C ALA A 51 0.78 14.61 -0.28
N LYS A 52 1.36 13.78 -1.16
CA LYS A 52 0.73 12.55 -1.64
C LYS A 52 0.50 11.55 -0.50
N ASP A 53 1.53 11.30 0.31
CA ASP A 53 1.44 10.32 1.39
C ASP A 53 0.53 10.81 2.51
N CYS A 54 0.53 12.11 2.80
CA CYS A 54 -0.43 12.71 3.72
C CYS A 54 -1.88 12.54 3.25
N ALA A 55 -2.16 12.72 1.95
CA ALA A 55 -3.49 12.45 1.42
C ALA A 55 -3.91 10.97 1.57
N LEU A 56 -2.96 10.04 1.54
CA LEU A 56 -3.21 8.61 1.74
C LEU A 56 -3.39 8.26 3.24
N LEU A 57 -2.59 8.86 4.12
CA LEU A 57 -2.58 8.53 5.54
C LEU A 57 -3.76 9.17 6.30
N VAL A 58 -4.05 10.45 6.05
CA VAL A 58 -5.01 11.25 6.83
C VAL A 58 -6.17 11.81 6.00
N GLY A 59 -6.29 11.38 4.74
CA GLY A 59 -7.40 11.75 3.86
C GLY A 59 -8.74 11.10 4.24
N GLU A 60 -9.73 11.26 3.36
CA GLU A 60 -10.99 10.51 3.48
C GLU A 60 -10.70 9.02 3.38
N ASP A 61 -11.16 8.24 4.38
CA ASP A 61 -10.77 6.84 4.58
C ASP A 61 -9.25 6.64 4.68
N GLY A 62 -8.55 7.53 5.40
CA GLY A 62 -7.10 7.47 5.58
C GLY A 62 -6.62 6.17 6.23
N LEU A 63 -5.40 5.74 5.86
CA LEU A 63 -4.81 4.51 6.41
C LEU A 63 -4.62 4.55 7.94
N VAL A 64 -4.46 5.74 8.54
CA VAL A 64 -4.36 5.89 10.00
C VAL A 64 -5.67 5.52 10.68
N ASP A 65 -6.79 6.09 10.22
CA ASP A 65 -8.12 5.78 10.75
C ASP A 65 -8.50 4.32 10.55
N GLN A 66 -8.21 3.78 9.35
CA GLN A 66 -8.40 2.36 9.06
C GLN A 66 -7.59 1.48 10.00
N ALA A 67 -6.32 1.83 10.27
CA ALA A 67 -5.49 1.08 11.19
C ALA A 67 -6.09 1.09 12.60
N LEU A 68 -6.40 2.27 13.14
CA LEU A 68 -6.94 2.43 14.50
C LEU A 68 -8.31 1.76 14.69
N ALA A 69 -9.12 1.63 13.64
CA ALA A 69 -10.38 0.88 13.70
C ALA A 69 -10.18 -0.60 14.10
N HIS A 70 -8.99 -1.17 13.90
CA HIS A 70 -8.67 -2.52 14.36
C HIS A 70 -8.43 -2.61 15.88
N ALA A 71 -8.14 -1.50 16.56
CA ALA A 71 -7.94 -1.47 18.01
C ALA A 71 -9.26 -1.69 18.78
N ASP A 72 -10.39 -1.30 18.19
CA ASP A 72 -11.71 -1.38 18.83
C ASP A 72 -12.30 -2.80 18.87
N GLY A 73 -11.54 -3.80 18.45
CA GLY A 73 -11.90 -5.20 18.62
C GLY A 73 -13.15 -5.61 17.84
N THR A 74 -13.49 -4.88 16.77
CA THR A 74 -14.41 -5.42 15.78
C THR A 74 -13.72 -6.54 15.03
N ASP A 75 -13.81 -7.76 15.59
CA ASP A 75 -13.52 -9.06 14.95
C ASP A 75 -14.21 -9.24 13.57
N ALA A 76 -15.08 -8.29 13.20
CA ALA A 76 -15.80 -8.21 11.94
C ALA A 76 -15.03 -7.50 10.81
N ILE A 77 -13.95 -6.76 11.09
CA ILE A 77 -13.11 -6.24 10.01
C ILE A 77 -12.38 -7.43 9.40
N ALA A 78 -12.58 -7.65 8.09
CA ALA A 78 -12.06 -8.84 7.44
C ALA A 78 -10.52 -8.85 7.53
N VAL A 79 -9.92 -10.02 7.75
CA VAL A 79 -8.44 -10.16 7.68
C VAL A 79 -7.86 -9.53 6.42
N ALA A 80 -8.59 -9.62 5.30
CA ALA A 80 -8.21 -9.00 4.03
C ALA A 80 -8.18 -7.46 4.07
N GLU A 81 -9.07 -6.82 4.82
CA GLU A 81 -9.07 -5.36 4.99
C GLU A 81 -7.86 -4.93 5.81
N ARG A 82 -7.56 -5.66 6.91
CA ARG A 82 -6.34 -5.44 7.71
C ARG A 82 -5.07 -5.57 6.87
N GLU A 83 -4.97 -6.64 6.08
CA GLU A 83 -3.83 -6.88 5.19
C GLU A 83 -3.69 -5.78 4.13
N ALA A 84 -4.80 -5.26 3.60
CA ALA A 84 -4.79 -4.15 2.66
C ALA A 84 -4.31 -2.85 3.31
N THR A 85 -4.79 -2.52 4.51
CA THR A 85 -4.33 -1.34 5.27
C THR A 85 -2.85 -1.46 5.61
N GLN A 86 -2.41 -2.63 6.08
CA GLN A 86 -1.00 -2.91 6.37
C GLN A 86 -0.12 -2.76 5.13
N GLN A 87 -0.57 -3.25 3.97
CA GLN A 87 0.16 -3.09 2.71
C GLN A 87 0.28 -1.63 2.29
N GLY A 88 -0.79 -0.84 2.45
CA GLY A 88 -0.77 0.60 2.17
C GLY A 88 0.25 1.33 3.03
N LEU A 89 0.27 1.05 4.34
CA LEU A 89 1.24 1.63 5.27
C LEU A 89 2.67 1.20 4.94
N PHE A 90 2.87 -0.08 4.59
CA PHE A 90 4.19 -0.58 4.19
C PHE A 90 4.71 0.11 2.91
N GLN A 91 3.84 0.48 1.99
CA GLN A 91 4.22 1.27 0.82
C GLN A 91 4.73 2.66 1.23
N VAL A 92 4.05 3.34 2.16
CA VAL A 92 4.53 4.63 2.70
C VAL A 92 5.90 4.47 3.36
N VAL A 93 6.09 3.43 4.16
CA VAL A 93 7.38 3.14 4.81
C VAL A 93 8.50 2.93 3.79
N SER A 94 8.22 2.22 2.69
CA SER A 94 9.22 1.77 1.72
C SER A 94 9.54 2.79 0.63
N GLU A 95 8.54 3.56 0.20
CA GLU A 95 8.59 4.39 -1.01
C GLU A 95 8.19 5.85 -0.75
N GLY A 96 7.69 6.16 0.44
CA GLY A 96 7.13 7.46 0.79
C GLY A 96 8.12 8.48 1.34
N ALA A 97 7.58 9.56 1.90
CA ALA A 97 8.32 10.63 2.54
C ALA A 97 9.07 10.11 3.79
N PRO A 98 10.39 10.38 3.93
CA PRO A 98 11.19 9.88 5.05
C PRO A 98 10.64 10.23 6.43
N GLU A 99 10.01 11.41 6.55
CA GLU A 99 9.41 11.95 7.78
C GLU A 99 8.22 11.11 8.26
N LEU A 100 7.57 10.37 7.37
CA LEU A 100 6.42 9.53 7.68
C LEU A 100 6.80 8.05 7.89
N SER A 101 8.02 7.65 7.52
CA SER A 101 8.44 6.24 7.49
C SER A 101 8.40 5.59 8.87
N ASP A 102 8.93 6.26 9.90
CA ASP A 102 8.96 5.74 11.27
C ASP A 102 7.57 5.61 11.89
N PRO A 103 6.73 6.68 11.95
CA PRO A 103 5.40 6.54 12.54
C PRO A 103 4.47 5.64 11.71
N ALA A 104 4.58 5.60 10.37
CA ALA A 104 3.85 4.63 9.57
C ALA A 104 4.30 3.19 9.84
N GLY A 105 5.59 2.97 10.11
CA GLY A 105 6.15 1.68 10.52
C GLY A 105 5.56 1.19 11.83
N GLN A 106 5.38 2.08 12.80
CA GLN A 106 4.72 1.75 14.07
C GLN A 106 3.27 1.28 13.89
N LEU A 107 2.55 1.84 12.90
CA LEU A 107 1.20 1.38 12.53
C LEU A 107 1.23 0.04 11.79
N VAL A 108 2.25 -0.25 10.98
CA VAL A 108 2.45 -1.58 10.36
C VAL A 108 2.65 -2.65 11.43
N ASP A 109 3.50 -2.37 12.43
CA ASP A 109 3.78 -3.28 13.53
C ASP A 109 2.54 -3.54 14.39
N PHE A 110 1.73 -2.51 14.61
CA PHE A 110 0.43 -2.65 15.26
C PHE A 110 -0.50 -3.60 14.50
N LEU A 111 -0.61 -3.47 13.17
CA LEU A 111 -1.49 -4.32 12.37
C LEU A 111 -1.00 -5.76 12.24
N ASP A 112 0.31 -5.99 12.39
CA ASP A 112 0.89 -7.34 12.41
C ASP A 112 0.46 -8.13 13.66
N ASP A 113 0.44 -7.49 14.83
CA ASP A 113 0.05 -8.11 16.10
C ASP A 113 -0.88 -7.22 16.94
N VAL A 114 -2.07 -6.95 16.39
CA VAL A 114 -3.10 -6.15 17.06
C VAL A 114 -3.38 -6.66 18.47
N THR A 115 -3.40 -7.99 18.68
CA THR A 115 -3.74 -8.59 19.98
C THR A 115 -2.74 -8.21 21.07
N THR A 116 -1.44 -8.24 20.75
CA THR A 116 -0.39 -7.84 21.71
C THR A 116 -0.51 -6.37 22.06
N TYR A 117 -0.71 -5.49 21.07
CA TYR A 117 -0.83 -4.06 21.29
C TYR A 117 -2.07 -3.69 22.10
N VAL A 118 -3.27 -4.14 21.72
CA VAL A 118 -4.52 -3.80 22.45
C VAL A 118 -4.56 -4.33 23.88
N SER A 119 -3.75 -5.34 24.18
CA SER A 119 -3.61 -5.90 25.54
C SER A 119 -2.68 -5.10 26.45
N SER A 120 -2.00 -4.07 25.92
CA SER A 120 -1.03 -3.23 26.63
C SER A 120 -1.33 -1.75 26.42
N GLU A 121 -1.68 -1.03 27.49
CA GLU A 121 -1.93 0.42 27.41
C GLU A 121 -0.70 1.20 26.94
N ASP A 122 0.50 0.76 27.32
CA ASP A 122 1.77 1.38 26.92
C ASP A 122 1.99 1.22 25.41
N LEU A 123 1.75 0.03 24.85
CA LEU A 123 1.90 -0.20 23.40
C LEU A 123 0.82 0.55 22.61
N MET A 124 -0.41 0.63 23.12
CA MET A 124 -1.45 1.47 22.49
C MET A 124 -1.13 2.97 22.59
N ALA A 125 -0.38 3.41 23.59
CA ALA A 125 0.09 4.79 23.64
C ALA A 125 1.11 5.06 22.52
N GLU A 126 2.04 4.14 22.26
CA GLU A 126 3.00 4.25 21.14
C GLU A 126 2.29 4.34 19.78
N VAL A 127 1.23 3.55 19.58
CA VAL A 127 0.40 3.60 18.34
C VAL A 127 -0.31 4.94 18.18
N ARG A 128 -0.83 5.50 19.27
CA ARG A 128 -1.49 6.82 19.25
C ARG A 128 -0.49 7.95 19.04
N ASP A 129 0.67 7.87 19.68
CA ASP A 129 1.75 8.85 19.49
C ASP A 129 2.22 8.87 18.03
N ALA A 130 2.33 7.71 17.39
CA ALA A 130 2.64 7.60 15.96
C ALA A 130 1.55 8.21 15.06
N ALA A 131 0.27 7.96 15.36
CA ALA A 131 -0.85 8.58 14.65
C ALA A 131 -0.84 10.12 14.79
N ASP A 132 -0.64 10.62 16.01
CA ASP A 132 -0.52 12.05 16.31
C ASP A 132 0.69 12.69 15.61
N GLU A 133 1.79 11.95 15.43
CA GLU A 133 2.97 12.40 14.69
C GLU A 133 2.71 12.50 13.19
N ILE A 134 1.99 11.54 12.60
CA ILE A 134 1.55 11.61 11.20
C ILE A 134 0.64 12.83 11.01
N ASP A 135 -0.38 13.01 11.85
CA ASP A 135 -1.30 14.14 11.79
C ASP A 135 -0.55 15.48 11.90
N ARG A 136 0.40 15.58 12.82
CA ARG A 136 1.22 16.78 12.99
C ARG A 136 2.08 17.07 11.77
N THR A 137 2.66 16.03 11.17
CA THR A 137 3.51 16.14 9.97
C THR A 137 2.67 16.59 8.77
N CYS A 138 1.47 16.02 8.62
CA CYS A 138 0.55 16.32 7.52
C CYS A 138 -0.26 17.61 7.70
N GLY A 139 -0.39 18.10 8.94
CA GLY A 139 -1.06 19.36 9.28
C GLY A 139 -0.20 20.61 9.07
N VAL A 140 1.09 20.47 8.74
CA VAL A 140 1.93 21.62 8.38
C VAL A 140 1.50 22.13 7.00
N PRO A 141 1.06 23.39 6.85
CA PRO A 141 0.71 23.92 5.54
C PRO A 141 1.94 23.89 4.63
N GLN A 142 1.84 23.10 3.55
CA GLN A 142 2.80 23.03 2.46
C GLN A 142 2.75 24.38 1.71
N GLY A 143 3.61 25.31 2.12
CA GLY A 143 3.65 26.71 1.65
C GLY A 143 4.36 26.93 0.33
#